data_AF-A0A377F6R7-F1
#
_entry.id   AF-A0A377F6R7-F1
#
_cell.length_a   1.000
_cell.length_b   1.000
_cell.length_c   1.000
_cell.angle_alpha   90.00
_cell.angle_beta   90.00
_cell.angle_gamma   90.00
#
_symmetry.space_group_name_H-M   'P 1'
#
loop_
_entity.id
_entity.type
_entity.pdbx_description
1 polymer ?
#
loop_
_entity_poly.entity_id
_entity_poly.type
_entity_poly.pdbx_seq_one_letter_code
_entity_poly.pdbx_strand_id
1 'polypeptide(L)'
;MTTKNMNTPPGSTQENEIDLLRLVGELWDHRKFIISVTALFTLIAVAYSLLSTPIYQADTLVQVEQKQGNAILSGLSDMIPNSSPESAPEIQLLQSRMILGKTIAELNLRDIVEQKYFPIVGRGWARLTKEKPGELAISWMHIPQLNGQDQQLTLTVGENGHYTLEGEEFTVNGMVGQRLEKDGVALTIADIKAKPGTQFVLSQRTELEAINALQETFTVSERSKESGMLELTMTGDDPQLITRILNSIANNYLQQNIARQAAQDSQSLEFLQRQLPEVRSELDQAEEKLNVYRQQRDSVDLNLEAKAVLEQIVNVDNQLNELTFREAEISQLYKKDHPTYRALLEKRQTAGARTQTPE
;
A
#
# COMPACT_ATOMS: atom_id res chain seq x y z
N MET A 1 72.75 1.52 76.93
CA MET A 1 73.04 0.23 76.29
C MET A 1 71.81 -0.20 75.50
N THR A 2 72.08 -0.70 74.29
CA THR A 2 71.22 -1.54 73.44
C THR A 2 70.10 -0.88 72.64
N THR A 3 70.41 -0.71 71.36
CA THR A 3 69.57 -0.43 70.20
C THR A 3 68.58 -1.56 69.93
N LYS A 4 67.38 -1.24 69.40
CA LYS A 4 66.59 -2.20 68.63
C LYS A 4 65.92 -1.51 67.46
N ASN A 5 66.52 -1.71 66.28
CA ASN A 5 65.95 -1.43 64.97
C ASN A 5 64.55 -2.01 64.85
N MET A 6 63.57 -1.18 64.46
CA MET A 6 62.33 -1.66 63.86
C MET A 6 62.56 -1.76 62.35
N ASN A 7 62.73 -2.99 61.89
CA ASN A 7 62.66 -3.34 60.48
C ASN A 7 61.22 -3.10 59.99
N THR A 8 61.06 -2.21 59.02
CA THR A 8 59.87 -2.16 58.15
C THR A 8 59.95 -3.35 57.19
N PRO A 9 58.97 -4.27 57.16
CA PRO A 9 58.87 -5.25 56.07
C PRO A 9 58.42 -4.54 54.79
N PRO A 10 58.87 -5.00 53.61
CA PRO A 10 58.52 -4.39 52.33
C PRO A 10 57.03 -4.62 52.05
N GLY A 11 56.39 -3.61 51.44
CA GLY A 11 55.05 -3.76 50.89
C GLY A 11 55.00 -4.93 49.93
N SER A 12 54.20 -5.93 50.26
CA SER A 12 53.74 -6.89 49.29
C SER A 12 52.77 -6.16 48.37
N THR A 13 53.24 -5.87 47.16
CA THR A 13 52.40 -5.84 45.97
C THR A 13 51.65 -7.18 45.92
N GLN A 14 50.49 -7.23 46.58
CA GLN A 14 49.43 -8.13 46.19
C GLN A 14 49.01 -7.64 44.81
N GLU A 15 49.64 -8.20 43.78
CA GLU A 15 48.96 -8.34 42.51
C GLU A 15 47.60 -8.95 42.84
N ASN A 16 46.54 -8.25 42.47
CA ASN A 16 45.18 -8.77 42.48
C ASN A 16 45.12 -9.93 41.46
N GLU A 17 45.78 -11.04 41.74
CA GLU A 17 45.52 -12.30 41.07
C GLU A 17 44.12 -12.72 41.50
N ILE A 18 43.20 -12.62 40.55
CA ILE A 18 41.84 -13.09 40.73
C ILE A 18 41.92 -14.60 40.94
N ASP A 19 41.72 -15.02 42.18
CA ASP A 19 41.76 -16.43 42.56
C ASP A 19 40.50 -17.14 42.04
N LEU A 20 40.59 -17.66 40.82
CA LEU A 20 39.46 -18.24 40.08
C LEU A 20 38.82 -19.42 40.82
N LEU A 21 39.62 -20.22 41.56
CA LEU A 21 39.10 -21.36 42.30
C LEU A 21 38.24 -20.93 43.50
N ARG A 22 38.62 -19.83 44.17
CA ARG A 22 37.85 -19.26 45.27
C ARG A 22 36.51 -18.70 44.80
N LEU A 23 36.48 -18.04 43.64
CA LEU A 23 35.24 -17.56 42.99
C LEU A 23 34.29 -18.71 42.63
N VAL A 24 34.81 -19.83 42.12
CA VAL A 24 34.01 -21.02 41.81
C VAL A 24 33.44 -21.68 43.08
N GLY A 25 34.21 -21.71 44.17
CA GLY A 25 33.74 -22.19 45.48
C GLY A 25 32.56 -21.37 46.01
N GLU A 26 32.67 -20.05 45.96
CA GLU A 26 31.61 -19.11 46.40
C GLU A 26 30.31 -19.30 45.59
N LEU A 27 30.41 -19.49 44.27
CA LEU A 27 29.26 -19.79 43.41
C LEU A 27 28.57 -21.11 43.79
N TRP A 28 29.35 -22.13 44.17
CA TRP A 28 28.79 -23.43 44.56
C TRP A 28 28.08 -23.37 45.91
N ASP A 29 28.61 -22.61 46.88
CA ASP A 29 27.98 -22.41 48.19
C ASP A 29 26.62 -21.70 48.06
N HIS A 30 26.54 -20.72 47.16
CA HIS A 30 25.30 -19.99 46.88
C HIS A 30 24.45 -20.56 45.72
N ARG A 31 24.74 -21.77 45.23
CA ARG A 31 24.03 -22.37 44.07
C ARG A 31 22.51 -22.40 44.22
N LYS A 32 21.99 -22.62 45.43
CA LYS A 32 20.54 -22.63 45.68
C LYS A 32 19.92 -21.23 45.51
N PHE A 33 20.63 -20.18 45.92
CA PHE A 33 20.20 -18.80 45.74
C PHE A 33 20.25 -18.42 44.25
N ILE A 34 21.34 -18.76 43.55
CA ILE A 34 21.46 -18.54 42.11
C ILE A 34 20.35 -19.26 41.35
N ILE A 35 20.12 -20.55 41.64
CA ILE A 35 19.03 -21.33 41.01
C ILE A 35 17.67 -20.71 41.32
N SER A 36 17.43 -20.27 42.55
CA SER A 36 16.16 -19.62 42.93
C SER A 36 15.92 -18.32 42.18
N VAL A 37 16.94 -17.45 42.07
CA VAL A 37 16.83 -16.17 41.36
C VAL A 37 16.62 -16.43 39.87
N THR A 38 17.42 -17.31 39.26
CA THR A 38 17.27 -17.68 37.85
C THR A 38 15.90 -18.30 37.57
N ALA A 39 15.41 -19.18 38.44
CA ALA A 39 14.07 -19.76 38.32
C ALA A 39 12.97 -18.70 38.42
N LEU A 40 13.09 -17.74 39.34
CA LEU A 40 12.14 -16.64 39.49
C LEU A 40 12.08 -15.77 38.23
N PHE A 41 13.24 -15.33 37.70
CA PHE A 41 13.28 -14.55 36.47
C PHE A 41 12.81 -15.33 35.24
N THR A 42 13.11 -16.63 35.18
CA THR A 42 12.62 -17.52 34.11
C THR A 42 11.10 -17.64 34.17
N LEU A 43 10.53 -17.80 35.37
CA LEU A 43 9.08 -17.87 35.57
C LEU A 43 8.40 -16.55 35.17
N ILE A 44 8.97 -15.41 35.56
CA ILE A 44 8.48 -14.09 35.14
C ILE A 44 8.56 -13.93 33.62
N ALA A 45 9.66 -14.33 32.99
CA ALA A 45 9.84 -14.26 31.55
C ALA A 45 8.83 -15.13 30.77
N VAL A 46 8.60 -16.36 31.24
CA VAL A 46 7.59 -17.27 30.66
C VAL A 46 6.19 -16.70 30.85
N ALA A 47 5.86 -16.20 32.04
CA ALA A 47 4.58 -15.56 32.30
C ALA A 47 4.37 -14.36 31.36
N TYR A 48 5.37 -13.48 31.23
CA TYR A 48 5.33 -12.35 30.31
C TYR A 48 5.16 -12.79 28.85
N SER A 49 5.92 -13.79 28.40
CA SER A 49 5.84 -14.31 27.02
C SER A 49 4.46 -14.90 26.69
N LEU A 50 3.80 -15.52 27.66
CA LEU A 50 2.45 -16.09 27.48
C LEU A 50 1.34 -15.04 27.59
N LEU A 51 1.57 -13.96 28.33
CA LEU A 51 0.59 -12.88 28.56
C LEU A 51 0.70 -11.74 27.53
N SER A 52 1.85 -11.56 26.90
CA SER A 52 2.08 -10.51 25.90
C SER A 52 1.16 -10.66 24.69
N THR A 53 0.76 -9.54 24.09
CA THR A 53 -0.06 -9.51 22.88
C THR A 53 0.79 -9.91 21.66
N PRO A 54 0.48 -11.02 20.96
CA PRO A 54 1.18 -11.37 19.74
C PRO A 54 0.90 -10.31 18.67
N ILE A 55 1.93 -9.97 17.90
CA ILE A 55 1.83 -9.06 16.75
C ILE A 55 1.97 -9.93 15.50
N TYR A 56 0.97 -9.88 14.63
CA TYR A 56 0.91 -10.54 13.35
C TYR A 56 1.32 -9.59 12.24
N GLN A 57 1.70 -10.15 11.09
CA GLN A 57 2.01 -9.41 9.87
C GLN A 57 1.18 -10.00 8.73
N ALA A 58 0.60 -9.12 7.92
CA ALA A 58 0.03 -9.47 6.61
C ALA A 58 0.89 -8.81 5.51
N ASP A 59 1.04 -9.50 4.38
CA ASP A 59 1.79 -9.04 3.22
C ASP A 59 0.97 -9.20 1.93
N THR A 60 1.22 -8.32 0.97
CA THR A 60 0.69 -8.42 -0.39
C THR A 60 1.66 -7.80 -1.39
N LEU A 61 1.59 -8.25 -2.64
CA LEU A 61 2.46 -7.80 -3.71
C LEU A 61 1.64 -7.06 -4.77
N VAL A 62 2.10 -5.87 -5.13
CA VAL A 62 1.50 -5.03 -6.17
C VAL A 62 2.55 -4.78 -7.25
N GLN A 63 2.19 -5.08 -8.50
CA GLN A 63 3.04 -4.76 -9.64
C GLN A 63 2.82 -3.31 -10.07
N VAL A 64 3.91 -2.56 -10.19
CA VAL A 64 3.92 -1.22 -10.79
C VAL A 64 4.22 -1.37 -12.27
N GLU A 65 3.31 -0.90 -13.10
CA GLU A 65 3.50 -0.88 -14.54
C GLU A 65 4.46 0.25 -14.91
N GLN A 66 5.59 -0.09 -15.52
CA GLN A 66 6.52 0.90 -16.05
C GLN A 66 5.85 1.64 -17.21
N LYS A 67 5.70 2.95 -17.05
CA LYS A 67 5.22 3.80 -18.16
C LYS A 67 6.23 3.69 -19.29
N GLN A 68 5.80 3.27 -20.48
CA GLN A 68 6.61 3.19 -21.71
C GLN A 68 7.03 4.58 -22.25
N GLY A 69 7.34 5.53 -21.38
CA GLY A 69 7.84 6.86 -21.73
C GLY A 69 9.36 6.83 -21.90
N ASN A 70 9.83 6.82 -23.14
CA ASN A 70 11.22 6.95 -23.58
C ASN A 70 12.24 6.07 -22.81
N ALA A 71 12.38 4.82 -23.25
CA ALA A 71 13.43 3.87 -22.83
C ALA A 71 14.88 4.41 -22.90
N ILE A 72 15.10 5.53 -23.61
CA ILE A 72 16.39 6.23 -23.70
C ILE A 72 16.70 6.99 -22.39
N LEU A 73 15.68 7.53 -21.71
CA LEU A 73 15.84 8.29 -20.48
C LEU A 73 16.05 7.37 -19.27
N SER A 74 15.38 6.21 -19.23
CA SER A 74 15.57 5.21 -18.19
C SER A 74 17.00 4.65 -18.19
N GLY A 75 17.55 4.34 -19.36
CA GLY A 75 18.94 3.89 -19.50
C GLY A 75 20.00 4.91 -19.07
N LEU A 76 19.70 6.23 -19.12
CA LEU A 76 20.57 7.27 -18.56
C LEU A 76 20.48 7.36 -17.04
N SER A 77 19.31 7.09 -16.45
CA SER A 77 19.07 7.13 -15.01
C SER A 77 19.86 6.04 -14.26
N ASP A 78 19.99 4.85 -14.86
CA ASP A 78 20.76 3.73 -14.30
C ASP A 78 22.28 3.98 -14.25
N MET A 79 22.78 4.92 -15.05
CA MET A 79 24.20 5.32 -15.03
C MET A 79 24.51 6.33 -13.92
N ILE A 80 23.49 6.86 -13.24
CA ILE A 80 23.65 7.82 -12.13
C ILE A 80 23.62 7.04 -10.81
N PRO A 81 24.73 6.99 -10.05
CA PRO A 81 24.69 6.43 -8.70
C PRO A 81 23.75 7.28 -7.83
N ASN A 82 22.69 6.66 -7.31
CA ASN A 82 21.56 7.26 -6.56
C ASN A 82 20.38 7.83 -7.37
N SER A 83 20.10 7.33 -8.58
CA SER A 83 18.77 7.55 -9.14
C SER A 83 17.69 7.00 -8.21
N SER A 84 16.66 7.80 -7.95
CA SER A 84 15.50 7.37 -7.17
C SER A 84 14.77 6.26 -7.92
N PRO A 85 14.31 5.19 -7.23
CA PRO A 85 13.58 4.10 -7.88
C PRO A 85 12.39 4.64 -8.69
N GLU A 86 12.13 4.09 -9.87
CA GLU A 86 10.96 4.45 -10.68
C GLU A 86 9.64 4.26 -9.91
N SER A 87 9.66 3.38 -8.91
CA SER A 87 8.54 3.06 -8.03
C SER A 87 8.34 4.07 -6.87
N ALA A 88 9.26 5.01 -6.65
CA ALA A 88 9.18 5.98 -5.54
C ALA A 88 7.89 6.82 -5.51
N PRO A 89 7.35 7.31 -6.65
CA PRO A 89 6.06 8.01 -6.66
C PRO A 89 4.90 7.11 -6.24
N GLU A 90 4.93 5.82 -6.61
CA GLU A 90 3.86 4.87 -6.30
C GLU A 90 3.89 4.46 -4.82
N ILE A 91 5.07 4.37 -4.21
CA ILE A 91 5.22 4.21 -2.75
C ILE A 91 4.55 5.38 -2.00
N GLN A 92 4.82 6.62 -2.41
CA GLN A 92 4.21 7.80 -1.80
C GLN A 92 2.70 7.85 -2.01
N LEU A 93 2.22 7.40 -3.17
CA LEU A 93 0.79 7.33 -3.47
C LEU A 93 0.08 6.33 -2.56
N LEU A 94 0.67 5.15 -2.33
CA LEU A 94 0.14 4.14 -1.40
C LEU A 94 0.04 4.66 0.03
N GLN A 95 1.02 5.44 0.48
CA GLN A 95 1.05 6.06 1.81
C GLN A 95 0.24 7.36 1.91
N SER A 96 -0.34 7.82 0.80
CA SER A 96 -1.04 9.09 0.74
C SER A 96 -2.38 9.05 1.49
N ARG A 97 -2.81 10.22 1.97
CA ARG A 97 -4.12 10.40 2.61
C ARG A 97 -5.29 10.02 1.70
N MET A 98 -5.12 10.11 0.39
CA MET A 98 -6.17 9.74 -0.57
C MET A 98 -6.47 8.23 -0.51
N ILE A 99 -5.44 7.39 -0.39
CA ILE A 99 -5.61 5.92 -0.32
C ILE A 99 -5.93 5.48 1.11
N LEU A 100 -5.18 5.97 2.10
CA LEU A 100 -5.37 5.59 3.50
C LEU A 100 -6.69 6.14 4.06
N GLY A 101 -7.04 7.39 3.75
CA GLY A 101 -8.30 8.00 4.20
C GLY A 101 -9.53 7.29 3.64
N LYS A 102 -9.49 6.87 2.37
CA LYS A 102 -10.55 6.07 1.76
C LYS A 102 -10.71 4.71 2.46
N THR A 103 -9.59 4.05 2.76
CA THR A 103 -9.57 2.79 3.51
C THR A 103 -10.18 2.95 4.91
N ILE A 104 -9.83 4.04 5.61
CA ILE A 104 -10.37 4.36 6.93
C ILE A 104 -11.88 4.55 6.89
N ALA A 105 -12.39 5.23 5.85
CA ALA A 105 -13.82 5.43 5.67
C ALA A 105 -14.56 4.14 5.30
N GLU A 106 -14.01 3.30 4.42
CA GLU A 106 -14.63 2.04 3.99
C GLU A 106 -14.72 1.01 5.13
N LEU A 107 -13.74 1.00 6.04
CA LEU A 107 -13.65 0.02 7.13
C LEU A 107 -14.01 0.59 8.50
N ASN A 108 -14.48 1.85 8.57
CA ASN A 108 -14.81 2.56 9.81
C ASN A 108 -13.67 2.51 10.86
N LEU A 109 -12.42 2.64 10.43
CA LEU A 109 -11.24 2.49 11.31
C LEU A 109 -11.06 3.64 12.32
N ARG A 110 -11.96 4.62 12.29
CA ARG A 110 -12.04 5.70 13.28
C ARG A 110 -12.72 5.24 14.57
N ASP A 111 -13.54 4.19 14.47
CA ASP A 111 -14.37 3.71 15.55
C ASP A 111 -13.55 2.76 16.43
N ILE A 112 -13.29 3.16 17.67
CA ILE A 112 -12.62 2.32 18.65
C ILE A 112 -13.67 1.68 19.55
N VAL A 113 -13.62 0.35 19.63
CA VAL A 113 -14.50 -0.45 20.49
C VAL A 113 -13.62 -1.40 21.30
N GLU A 114 -13.34 -1.05 22.55
CA GLU A 114 -12.54 -1.88 23.44
C GLU A 114 -13.38 -2.42 24.60
N GLN A 115 -13.41 -3.74 24.77
CA GLN A 115 -13.97 -4.32 25.99
C GLN A 115 -13.08 -3.98 27.19
N LYS A 116 -13.69 -3.50 28.29
CA LYS A 116 -12.98 -3.20 29.53
C LYS A 116 -12.66 -4.50 30.26
N TYR A 117 -11.38 -4.74 30.49
CA TYR A 117 -10.88 -5.88 31.27
C TYR A 117 -10.26 -5.43 32.59
N PHE A 118 -10.11 -6.34 33.56
CA PHE A 118 -9.46 -6.05 34.82
C PHE A 118 -7.96 -5.69 34.60
N PRO A 119 -7.46 -4.56 35.13
CA PRO A 119 -6.27 -3.85 34.63
C PRO A 119 -4.93 -4.61 34.71
N ILE A 120 -4.79 -5.63 35.57
CA ILE A 120 -3.49 -6.30 35.80
C ILE A 120 -3.41 -7.67 35.13
N VAL A 121 -4.55 -8.34 34.90
CA VAL A 121 -4.56 -9.76 34.47
C VAL A 121 -5.61 -10.07 33.41
N GLY A 122 -6.61 -9.21 33.20
CA GLY A 122 -7.85 -9.57 32.52
C GLY A 122 -7.70 -10.01 31.06
N ARG A 123 -6.93 -9.28 30.23
CA ARG A 123 -6.76 -9.62 28.80
C ARG A 123 -6.03 -10.96 28.61
N GLY A 124 -4.99 -11.20 29.42
CA GLY A 124 -4.24 -12.45 29.38
C GLY A 124 -5.00 -13.64 29.98
N TRP A 125 -5.71 -13.44 31.09
CA TRP A 125 -6.53 -14.48 31.73
C TRP A 125 -7.71 -14.90 30.85
N ALA A 126 -8.41 -13.96 30.20
CA ALA A 126 -9.49 -14.26 29.26
C ALA A 126 -9.00 -15.12 28.07
N ARG A 127 -7.78 -14.86 27.60
CA ARG A 127 -7.14 -15.66 26.53
C ARG A 127 -6.77 -17.06 27.00
N LEU A 128 -6.24 -17.19 28.23
CA LEU A 128 -5.93 -18.46 28.88
C LEU A 128 -7.19 -19.30 29.17
N THR A 129 -8.31 -18.66 29.53
CA THR A 129 -9.60 -19.33 29.80
C THR A 129 -10.43 -19.62 28.56
N LYS A 130 -9.99 -19.20 27.36
CA LYS A 130 -10.77 -19.27 26.11
C LYS A 130 -12.15 -18.60 26.21
N GLU A 131 -12.34 -17.65 27.12
CA GLU A 131 -13.55 -16.84 27.09
C GLU A 131 -13.50 -15.99 25.82
N LYS A 132 -14.46 -16.18 24.92
CA LYS A 132 -14.57 -15.35 23.74
C LYS A 132 -14.80 -13.91 24.20
N PRO A 133 -13.99 -12.94 23.75
CA PRO A 133 -14.26 -11.54 24.02
C PRO A 133 -15.67 -11.21 23.54
N GLY A 134 -16.35 -10.33 24.26
CA GLY A 134 -17.66 -9.86 23.82
C GLY A 134 -17.50 -9.14 22.48
N GLU A 135 -18.32 -9.49 21.49
CA GLU A 135 -18.32 -8.82 20.19
C GLU A 135 -19.47 -7.80 20.18
N LEU A 136 -19.18 -6.59 19.74
CA LEU A 136 -20.16 -5.54 19.56
C LEU A 136 -20.11 -5.07 18.11
N ALA A 137 -21.19 -5.33 17.36
CA ALA A 137 -21.29 -4.96 15.96
C ALA A 137 -21.91 -3.58 15.84
N ILE A 138 -21.08 -2.56 15.63
CA ILE A 138 -21.52 -1.19 15.38
C ILE A 138 -21.85 -1.02 13.89
N SER A 139 -23.04 -0.52 13.58
CA SER A 139 -23.40 -0.11 12.22
C SER A 139 -23.09 1.34 11.94
N TRP A 140 -23.29 2.20 12.94
CA TRP A 140 -23.03 3.62 12.83
C TRP A 140 -22.63 4.18 14.20
N MET A 141 -21.56 4.97 14.23
CA MET A 141 -21.14 5.69 15.41
C MET A 141 -20.67 7.09 15.03
N HIS A 142 -21.13 8.07 15.78
CA HIS A 142 -20.63 9.43 15.74
C HIS A 142 -20.52 9.92 17.18
N ILE A 143 -19.30 10.24 17.60
CA ILE A 143 -19.00 10.79 18.92
C ILE A 143 -18.31 12.13 18.68
N PRO A 144 -18.96 13.27 18.96
CA PRO A 144 -18.33 14.58 18.81
C PRO A 144 -17.23 14.76 19.85
N GLN A 145 -16.26 15.63 19.54
CA GLN A 145 -15.27 16.04 20.53
C GLN A 145 -15.89 17.01 21.54
N LEU A 146 -15.64 16.78 22.82
CA LEU A 146 -16.07 17.68 23.89
C LEU A 146 -14.91 18.63 24.20
N ASN A 147 -15.12 19.94 24.02
CA ASN A 147 -14.09 20.96 24.27
C ASN A 147 -12.76 20.74 23.52
N GLY A 148 -12.80 20.10 22.34
CA GLY A 148 -11.62 19.78 21.53
C GLY A 148 -10.79 18.60 22.08
N GLN A 149 -11.34 17.83 23.01
CA GLN A 149 -10.76 16.58 23.50
C GLN A 149 -11.60 15.38 23.09
N ASP A 150 -10.94 14.23 22.97
CA ASP A 150 -11.60 12.96 22.65
C ASP A 150 -12.50 12.53 23.79
N GLN A 151 -13.78 12.33 23.49
CA GLN A 151 -14.76 11.83 24.44
C GLN A 151 -14.73 10.30 24.45
N GLN A 152 -14.69 9.71 25.65
CA GLN A 152 -14.88 8.28 25.85
C GLN A 152 -16.28 8.03 26.40
N LEU A 153 -16.99 7.06 25.82
CA LEU A 153 -18.29 6.61 26.28
C LEU A 153 -18.16 5.20 26.82
N THR A 154 -18.83 4.90 27.94
CA THR A 154 -18.91 3.56 28.48
C THR A 154 -20.26 2.96 28.14
N LEU A 155 -20.26 1.87 27.37
CA LEU A 155 -21.44 1.06 27.11
C LEU A 155 -21.47 -0.13 28.05
N THR A 156 -22.54 -0.27 28.81
CA THR A 156 -22.81 -1.44 29.65
C THR A 156 -23.91 -2.28 29.02
N VAL A 157 -23.61 -3.55 28.74
CA VAL A 157 -24.58 -4.49 28.15
C VAL A 157 -25.64 -4.88 29.19
N GLY A 158 -26.91 -4.71 28.85
CA GLY A 158 -28.05 -5.14 29.66
C GLY A 158 -28.63 -6.49 29.21
N GLU A 159 -29.85 -6.79 29.65
CA GLU A 159 -30.59 -7.99 29.23
C GLU A 159 -31.48 -7.72 28.00
N ASN A 160 -31.83 -8.77 27.26
CA ASN A 160 -32.77 -8.73 26.13
C ASN A 160 -32.43 -7.69 25.04
N GLY A 161 -31.14 -7.44 24.79
CA GLY A 161 -30.69 -6.47 23.79
C GLY A 161 -30.80 -5.01 24.22
N HIS A 162 -31.08 -4.74 25.50
CA HIS A 162 -30.92 -3.41 26.07
C HIS A 162 -29.46 -3.14 26.43
N TYR A 163 -29.07 -1.87 26.36
CA TYR A 163 -27.76 -1.42 26.82
C TYR A 163 -27.89 -0.02 27.41
N THR A 164 -26.96 0.34 28.28
CA THR A 164 -26.84 1.68 28.84
C THR A 164 -25.57 2.31 28.32
N LEU A 165 -25.68 3.50 27.76
CA LEU A 165 -24.56 4.31 27.29
C LEU A 165 -24.37 5.47 28.27
N GLU A 166 -23.16 5.58 28.81
CA GLU A 166 -22.76 6.59 29.77
C GLU A 166 -21.65 7.44 29.15
N GLY A 167 -21.92 8.73 28.99
CA GLY A 167 -20.93 9.77 28.68
C GLY A 167 -20.64 10.61 29.92
N GLU A 168 -19.78 11.62 29.79
CA GLU A 168 -19.38 12.47 30.92
C GLU A 168 -20.55 13.22 31.58
N GLU A 169 -21.54 13.66 30.79
CA GLU A 169 -22.66 14.48 31.27
C GLU A 169 -24.03 13.81 31.10
N PHE A 170 -24.08 12.60 30.54
CA PHE A 170 -25.35 11.95 30.24
C PHE A 170 -25.30 10.44 30.42
N THR A 171 -26.46 9.88 30.72
CA THR A 171 -26.69 8.44 30.69
C THR A 171 -27.98 8.19 29.94
N VAL A 172 -27.96 7.27 28.98
CA VAL A 172 -29.13 6.95 28.16
C VAL A 172 -29.22 5.44 27.93
N ASN A 173 -30.44 4.93 27.96
CA ASN A 173 -30.72 3.53 27.65
C ASN A 173 -31.05 3.41 26.16
N GLY A 174 -30.41 2.44 25.49
CA GLY A 174 -30.65 2.09 24.11
C GLY A 174 -31.09 0.64 23.96
N MET A 175 -31.48 0.30 22.73
CA MET A 175 -31.85 -1.05 22.34
C MET A 175 -31.19 -1.40 21.01
N VAL A 176 -30.69 -2.63 20.89
CA VAL A 176 -30.05 -3.14 19.67
C VAL A 176 -31.01 -2.98 18.48
N GLY A 177 -30.46 -2.58 17.34
CA GLY A 177 -31.18 -2.31 16.09
C GLY A 177 -31.85 -0.94 16.03
N GLN A 178 -31.86 -0.15 17.11
CA GLN A 178 -32.43 1.20 17.13
C GLN A 178 -31.34 2.26 17.11
N ARG A 179 -31.60 3.36 16.40
CA ARG A 179 -30.73 4.54 16.42
C ARG A 179 -30.92 5.29 17.72
N LEU A 180 -29.86 5.39 18.50
CA LEU A 180 -29.77 6.18 19.71
C LEU A 180 -29.12 7.52 19.38
N GLU A 181 -29.74 8.61 19.78
CA GLU A 181 -29.20 9.96 19.59
C GLU A 181 -29.38 10.78 20.87
N LYS A 182 -28.27 11.27 21.43
CA LYS A 182 -28.28 12.03 22.69
C LYS A 182 -27.06 12.95 22.76
N ASP A 183 -27.30 14.23 23.02
CA ASP A 183 -26.26 15.26 23.23
C ASP A 183 -25.18 15.28 22.13
N GLY A 184 -25.60 15.11 20.87
CA GLY A 184 -24.74 15.08 19.68
C GLY A 184 -24.11 13.73 19.36
N VAL A 185 -24.16 12.77 20.29
CA VAL A 185 -23.74 11.38 20.06
C VAL A 185 -24.83 10.64 19.29
N ALA A 186 -24.46 9.96 18.21
CA ALA A 186 -25.34 9.06 17.49
C ALA A 186 -24.73 7.65 17.42
N LEU A 187 -25.46 6.65 17.87
CA LEU A 187 -25.00 5.26 17.92
C LEU A 187 -26.09 4.32 17.39
N THR A 188 -25.71 3.35 16.57
CA THR A 188 -26.57 2.26 16.11
C THR A 188 -25.80 0.95 16.20
N ILE A 189 -26.31 0.05 17.02
CA ILE A 189 -25.72 -1.27 17.26
C ILE A 189 -26.53 -2.30 16.49
N ALA A 190 -25.90 -3.04 15.58
CA ALA A 190 -26.55 -4.12 14.84
C ALA A 190 -26.74 -5.37 15.69
N ASP A 191 -25.72 -5.75 16.45
CA ASP A 191 -25.72 -6.98 17.23
C ASP A 191 -24.77 -6.87 18.44
N ILE A 192 -25.11 -7.56 19.53
CA ILE A 192 -24.28 -7.66 20.74
C ILE A 192 -24.15 -9.12 21.12
N LYS A 193 -22.93 -9.65 21.04
CA LYS A 193 -22.58 -10.99 21.51
C LYS A 193 -21.69 -10.89 22.74
N ALA A 194 -22.27 -10.47 23.86
CA ALA A 194 -21.59 -10.33 25.14
C ALA A 194 -22.52 -10.70 26.29
N LYS A 195 -21.94 -11.09 27.44
CA LYS A 195 -22.74 -11.37 28.66
C LYS A 195 -23.28 -10.05 29.23
N PRO A 196 -24.51 -10.03 29.81
CA PRO A 196 -24.99 -8.88 30.55
C PRO A 196 -23.99 -8.44 31.63
N GLY A 197 -23.82 -7.13 31.80
CA GLY A 197 -22.81 -6.49 32.66
C GLY A 197 -21.44 -6.28 32.00
N THR A 198 -21.22 -6.79 30.78
CA THR A 198 -19.98 -6.50 30.04
C THR A 198 -19.91 -5.01 29.70
N GLN A 199 -18.75 -4.39 29.95
CA GLN A 199 -18.51 -2.98 29.64
C GLN A 199 -17.60 -2.83 28.43
N PHE A 200 -17.97 -1.92 27.53
CA PHE A 200 -17.17 -1.49 26.38
C PHE A 200 -16.87 0.00 26.50
N VAL A 201 -15.65 0.37 26.16
CA VAL A 201 -15.24 1.76 25.97
C VAL A 201 -15.34 2.05 24.48
N LEU A 202 -16.14 3.05 24.15
CA LEU A 202 -16.34 3.55 22.80
C LEU A 202 -15.68 4.91 22.68
N SER A 203 -14.87 5.10 21.64
CA SER A 203 -14.33 6.41 21.29
C SER A 203 -14.17 6.49 19.78
N GLN A 204 -14.07 7.71 19.26
CA GLN A 204 -13.91 7.95 17.83
C GLN A 204 -12.70 8.84 17.59
N ARG A 205 -11.74 8.34 16.81
CA ARG A 205 -10.55 9.10 16.42
C ARG A 205 -10.89 10.15 15.37
N THR A 206 -10.07 11.20 15.33
CA THR A 206 -10.04 12.09 14.16
C THR A 206 -9.55 11.31 12.92
N GLU A 207 -9.91 11.81 11.74
CA GLU A 207 -9.40 11.22 10.50
C GLU A 207 -7.86 11.27 10.45
N LEU A 208 -7.26 12.35 10.94
CA LEU A 208 -5.81 12.50 10.96
C LEU A 208 -5.13 11.51 11.91
N GLU A 209 -5.67 11.30 13.11
CA GLU A 209 -5.17 10.26 14.04
C GLU A 209 -5.28 8.86 13.45
N ALA A 210 -6.40 8.55 12.79
CA ALA A 210 -6.59 7.26 12.14
C ALA A 210 -5.57 7.06 11.00
N ILE A 211 -5.30 8.10 10.20
CA ILE A 211 -4.27 8.07 9.15
C ILE A 211 -2.89 7.84 9.76
N ASN A 212 -2.52 8.59 10.81
CA ASN A 212 -1.21 8.46 11.45
C ASN A 212 -1.03 7.05 12.04
N ALA A 213 -2.06 6.51 12.71
CA ALA A 213 -2.04 5.17 13.26
C ALA A 213 -1.87 4.08 12.17
N LEU A 214 -2.50 4.25 11.01
CA LEU A 214 -2.26 3.37 9.87
C LEU A 214 -0.83 3.52 9.32
N GLN A 215 -0.33 4.75 9.18
CA GLN A 215 1.03 5.00 8.66
C GLN A 215 2.13 4.41 9.54
N GLU A 216 1.92 4.31 10.86
CA GLU A 216 2.87 3.68 11.77
C GLU A 216 2.95 2.15 11.61
N THR A 217 1.85 1.52 11.18
CA THR A 217 1.74 0.04 11.09
C THR A 217 1.85 -0.50 9.67
N PHE A 218 1.66 0.37 8.67
CA PHE A 218 1.70 0.07 7.24
C PHE A 218 3.04 0.48 6.64
N THR A 219 3.70 -0.47 5.97
CA THR A 219 4.95 -0.20 5.28
C THR A 219 4.89 -0.67 3.82
N VAL A 220 5.60 0.04 2.96
CA VAL A 220 5.74 -0.28 1.55
C VAL A 220 7.21 -0.31 1.22
N SER A 221 7.67 -1.41 0.64
CA SER A 221 9.05 -1.61 0.23
C SER A 221 9.12 -2.21 -1.16
N GLU A 222 10.17 -1.89 -1.91
CA GLU A 222 10.41 -2.52 -3.20
C GLU A 222 11.13 -3.86 -3.00
N ARG A 223 10.56 -4.94 -3.54
CA ARG A 223 11.12 -6.29 -3.35
C ARG A 223 12.43 -6.47 -4.11
N SER A 224 12.51 -5.93 -5.32
CA SER A 224 13.77 -5.72 -6.05
C SER A 224 13.58 -4.61 -7.09
N LYS A 225 14.62 -3.77 -7.27
CA LYS A 225 14.60 -2.63 -8.21
C LYS A 225 14.22 -3.01 -9.64
N GLU A 226 14.57 -4.23 -10.05
CA GLU A 226 14.33 -4.75 -11.40
C GLU A 226 12.95 -5.41 -11.56
N SER A 227 12.28 -5.77 -10.46
CA SER A 227 11.01 -6.51 -10.55
C SER A 227 9.79 -5.61 -10.82
N GLY A 228 9.89 -4.32 -10.52
CA GLY A 228 8.72 -3.43 -10.50
C GLY A 228 7.65 -3.86 -9.48
N MET A 229 8.00 -4.71 -8.50
CA MET A 229 7.07 -5.22 -7.49
C MET A 229 7.23 -4.48 -6.16
N LEU A 230 6.13 -3.92 -5.68
CA LEU A 230 6.01 -3.36 -4.35
C LEU A 230 5.45 -4.41 -3.39
N GLU A 231 6.14 -4.62 -2.28
CA GLU A 231 5.68 -5.38 -1.13
C GLU A 231 5.06 -4.43 -0.13
N LEU A 232 3.78 -4.66 0.14
CA LEU A 232 2.99 -3.91 1.11
C LEU A 232 2.83 -4.81 2.32
N THR A 233 3.21 -4.33 3.49
CA THR A 233 3.03 -5.08 4.74
C THR A 233 2.27 -4.26 5.77
N MET A 234 1.53 -4.96 6.62
CA MET A 234 0.88 -4.34 7.77
C MET A 234 0.99 -5.22 9.00
N THR A 235 1.21 -4.59 10.15
CA THR A 235 1.34 -5.27 11.44
C THR A 235 0.18 -4.95 12.37
N GLY A 236 -0.21 -5.90 13.21
CA GLY A 236 -1.28 -5.69 14.19
C GLY A 236 -1.60 -6.94 15.00
N ASP A 237 -2.47 -6.80 16.00
CA ASP A 237 -2.85 -7.86 16.94
C ASP A 237 -4.01 -8.74 16.44
N ASP A 238 -4.86 -8.22 15.56
CA ASP A 238 -5.91 -8.98 14.87
C ASP A 238 -5.51 -9.33 13.41
N PRO A 239 -5.16 -10.60 13.12
CA PRO A 239 -4.75 -11.02 11.78
C PRO A 239 -5.86 -10.84 10.73
N GLN A 240 -7.14 -10.97 11.09
CA GLN A 240 -8.24 -10.81 10.14
C GLN A 240 -8.49 -9.33 9.82
N LEU A 241 -8.36 -8.46 10.81
CA LEU A 241 -8.47 -7.03 10.60
C LEU A 241 -7.33 -6.52 9.71
N ILE A 242 -6.08 -6.89 10.01
CA ILE A 242 -4.94 -6.39 9.22
C ILE A 242 -4.99 -6.87 7.76
N THR A 243 -5.42 -8.10 7.50
CA THR A 243 -5.62 -8.59 6.13
C THR A 243 -6.71 -7.79 5.40
N ARG A 244 -7.82 -7.47 6.06
CA ARG A 244 -8.91 -6.67 5.47
C ARG A 244 -8.45 -5.25 5.12
N ILE A 245 -7.72 -4.61 6.02
CA ILE A 245 -7.16 -3.27 5.80
C ILE A 245 -6.16 -3.29 4.64
N LEU A 246 -5.19 -4.21 4.66
CA LEU A 246 -4.18 -4.33 3.60
C LEU A 246 -4.82 -4.57 2.22
N ASN A 247 -5.84 -5.44 2.16
CA ASN A 247 -6.60 -5.68 0.93
C ASN A 247 -7.36 -4.43 0.46
N SER A 248 -7.97 -3.66 1.36
CA SER A 248 -8.65 -2.40 1.01
C SER A 248 -7.65 -1.36 0.49
N ILE A 249 -6.48 -1.21 1.11
CA ILE A 249 -5.40 -0.33 0.61
C ILE A 249 -4.99 -0.72 -0.82
N ALA A 250 -4.68 -2.01 -1.04
CA ALA A 250 -4.26 -2.51 -2.34
C ALA A 250 -5.34 -2.30 -3.42
N ASN A 251 -6.60 -2.59 -3.09
CA ASN A 251 -7.73 -2.37 -4.01
C ASN A 251 -7.93 -0.89 -4.30
N ASN A 252 -7.87 -0.03 -3.29
CA ASN A 252 -8.01 1.42 -3.45
C ASN A 252 -6.91 2.01 -4.34
N TYR A 253 -5.68 1.53 -4.19
CA TYR A 253 -4.58 1.87 -5.09
C TYR A 253 -4.82 1.42 -6.52
N LEU A 254 -5.22 0.16 -6.74
CA LEU A 254 -5.48 -0.38 -8.08
C LEU A 254 -6.59 0.41 -8.78
N GLN A 255 -7.70 0.67 -8.09
CA GLN A 255 -8.82 1.44 -8.62
C GLN A 255 -8.38 2.87 -8.97
N GLN A 256 -7.59 3.50 -8.11
CA GLN A 256 -7.05 4.84 -8.38
C GLN A 256 -6.13 4.84 -9.61
N ASN A 257 -5.31 3.80 -9.78
CA ASN A 257 -4.41 3.69 -10.93
C ASN A 257 -5.19 3.54 -12.24
N ILE A 258 -6.20 2.65 -12.25
CA ILE A 258 -7.10 2.46 -13.41
C ILE A 258 -7.83 3.77 -13.75
N ALA A 259 -8.41 4.44 -12.75
CA ALA A 259 -9.13 5.71 -12.96
C ALA A 259 -8.21 6.80 -13.54
N ARG A 260 -6.98 6.89 -13.04
CA ARG A 260 -5.97 7.84 -13.54
C ARG A 260 -5.58 7.53 -14.98
N GLN A 261 -5.33 6.25 -15.31
CA GLN A 261 -4.98 5.85 -16.67
C GLN A 261 -6.11 6.16 -17.65
N ALA A 262 -7.35 5.81 -17.30
CA ALA A 262 -8.52 6.10 -18.12
C ALA A 262 -8.71 7.61 -18.39
N ALA A 263 -8.42 8.46 -17.40
CA ALA A 263 -8.46 9.91 -17.56
C ALA A 263 -7.36 10.41 -18.52
N GLN A 264 -6.16 9.85 -18.46
CA GLN A 264 -5.04 10.19 -19.36
C GLN A 264 -5.32 9.77 -20.81
N ASP A 265 -5.87 8.57 -21.02
CA ASP A 265 -6.23 8.07 -22.33
C ASP A 265 -7.32 8.93 -22.98
N SER A 266 -8.31 9.31 -22.19
CA SER A 266 -9.38 10.22 -22.63
C SER A 266 -8.84 11.58 -23.04
N GLN A 267 -7.93 12.17 -22.26
CA GLN A 267 -7.29 13.45 -22.58
C GLN A 267 -6.42 13.37 -23.83
N SER A 268 -5.72 12.26 -24.02
CA SER A 268 -4.89 12.00 -25.21
C SER A 268 -5.75 11.89 -26.47
N LEU A 269 -6.87 11.17 -26.38
CA LEU A 269 -7.85 11.08 -27.47
C LEU A 269 -8.42 12.46 -27.83
N GLU A 270 -8.77 13.26 -26.83
CA GLU A 270 -9.27 14.62 -27.05
C GLU A 270 -8.24 15.52 -27.76
N PHE A 271 -6.96 15.43 -27.34
CA PHE A 271 -5.87 16.14 -28.00
C PHE A 271 -5.74 15.73 -29.48
N LEU A 272 -5.75 14.43 -29.77
CA LEU A 272 -5.67 13.92 -31.14
C LEU A 272 -6.88 14.35 -31.99
N GLN A 273 -8.08 14.31 -31.43
CA GLN A 273 -9.29 14.76 -32.12
C GLN A 273 -9.25 16.25 -32.49
N ARG A 274 -8.59 17.09 -31.68
CA ARG A 274 -8.38 18.52 -31.97
C ARG A 274 -7.26 18.78 -32.97
N GLN A 275 -6.15 18.04 -32.87
CA GLN A 275 -4.97 18.24 -33.71
C GLN A 275 -5.10 17.64 -35.12
N LEU A 276 -5.82 16.52 -35.27
CA LEU A 276 -5.96 15.86 -36.58
C LEU A 276 -6.56 16.79 -37.67
N PRO A 277 -7.63 17.55 -37.41
CA PRO A 277 -8.14 18.52 -38.38
C PRO A 277 -7.16 19.66 -38.69
N GLU A 278 -6.45 20.18 -37.68
CA GLU A 278 -5.48 21.27 -37.85
C GLU A 278 -4.33 20.82 -38.77
N VAL A 279 -3.72 19.67 -38.47
CA VAL A 279 -2.63 19.10 -39.27
C VAL A 279 -3.09 18.76 -40.68
N ARG A 280 -4.31 18.24 -40.86
CA ARG A 280 -4.89 18.01 -42.19
C ARG A 280 -5.04 19.32 -42.96
N SER A 281 -5.58 20.36 -42.32
CA SER A 281 -5.72 21.67 -42.96
C SER A 281 -4.37 22.29 -43.33
N GLU A 282 -3.34 22.11 -42.51
CA GLU A 282 -1.99 22.58 -42.83
C GLU A 282 -1.37 21.82 -44.00
N LEU A 283 -1.57 20.50 -44.06
CA LEU A 283 -1.15 19.67 -45.19
C LEU A 283 -1.85 20.11 -46.48
N ASP A 284 -3.18 20.26 -46.46
CA ASP A 284 -3.96 20.72 -47.62
C ASP A 284 -3.46 22.08 -48.15
N GLN A 285 -3.15 23.01 -47.23
CA GLN A 285 -2.59 24.32 -47.60
C GLN A 285 -1.16 24.22 -48.17
N ALA A 286 -0.34 23.30 -47.67
CA ALA A 286 1.01 23.08 -48.18
C ALA A 286 0.98 22.43 -49.57
N GLU A 287 0.08 21.46 -49.80
CA GLU A 287 -0.14 20.82 -51.10
C GLU A 287 -0.64 21.83 -52.14
N GLU A 288 -1.58 22.71 -51.78
CA GLU A 288 -2.07 23.76 -52.67
C GLU A 288 -0.94 24.73 -53.06
N LYS A 289 -0.13 25.18 -52.10
CA LYS A 289 1.06 26.03 -52.37
C LYS A 289 2.04 25.35 -53.33
N LEU A 290 2.26 24.05 -53.16
CA LEU A 290 3.13 23.26 -54.05
C LEU A 290 2.55 23.18 -55.46
N ASN A 291 1.24 22.94 -55.60
CA ASN A 291 0.56 22.88 -56.88
C ASN A 291 0.62 24.24 -57.62
N VAL A 292 0.36 25.35 -56.93
CA VAL A 292 0.48 26.69 -57.50
C VAL A 292 1.92 26.97 -57.97
N TYR A 293 2.93 26.59 -57.18
CA TYR A 293 4.33 26.72 -57.59
C TYR A 293 4.66 25.92 -58.85
N ARG A 294 4.16 24.67 -58.96
CA ARG A 294 4.33 23.81 -60.14
C ARG A 294 3.67 24.41 -61.40
N GLN A 295 2.47 24.97 -61.26
CA GLN A 295 1.76 25.65 -62.36
C GLN A 295 2.51 26.89 -62.86
N GLN A 296 3.04 27.71 -61.95
CA GLN A 296 3.74 28.96 -62.31
C GLN A 296 5.12 28.74 -62.94
N ARG A 297 5.74 27.59 -62.72
CA ARG A 297 7.10 27.27 -63.21
C ARG A 297 7.11 26.49 -64.52
N ASP A 298 5.98 26.36 -65.21
CA ASP A 298 5.85 25.64 -66.49
C ASP A 298 6.48 24.23 -66.49
N SER A 299 6.45 23.53 -65.36
CA SER A 299 6.92 22.14 -65.27
C SER A 299 5.79 21.12 -65.44
N VAL A 300 4.67 21.52 -66.04
CA VAL A 300 3.46 20.71 -66.14
C VAL A 300 3.44 20.01 -67.49
N ASP A 301 4.28 18.99 -67.61
CA ASP A 301 3.99 17.81 -68.43
C ASP A 301 4.43 16.58 -67.62
N LEU A 302 3.69 16.28 -66.55
CA LEU A 302 3.66 14.90 -66.06
C LEU A 302 2.73 14.14 -66.98
N ASN A 303 3.31 13.31 -67.87
CA ASN A 303 2.58 12.33 -68.67
C ASN A 303 1.53 11.62 -67.79
N LEU A 304 0.35 11.33 -68.35
CA LEU A 304 -0.74 10.61 -67.65
C LEU A 304 -0.26 9.33 -66.93
N GLU A 305 0.81 8.70 -67.41
CA GLU A 305 1.52 7.58 -66.77
C GLU A 305 2.08 7.93 -65.39
N ALA A 306 2.70 9.09 -65.21
CA ALA A 306 3.30 9.49 -63.93
C ALA A 306 2.25 9.81 -62.86
N LYS A 307 1.08 10.33 -63.27
CA LYS A 307 -0.07 10.49 -62.37
C LYS A 307 -0.64 9.13 -61.94
N ALA A 308 -0.76 8.18 -62.87
CA ALA A 308 -1.22 6.83 -62.56
C ALA A 308 -0.25 6.09 -61.62
N VAL A 309 1.06 6.25 -61.81
CA VAL A 309 2.08 5.69 -60.90
C VAL A 309 1.98 6.32 -59.51
N LEU A 310 1.77 7.64 -59.41
CA LEU A 310 1.61 8.29 -58.11
C LEU A 310 0.33 7.85 -57.38
N GLU A 311 -0.80 7.76 -58.08
CA GLU A 311 -2.06 7.23 -57.52
C GLU A 311 -1.90 5.77 -57.07
N GLN A 312 -1.14 4.96 -57.81
CA GLN A 312 -0.79 3.59 -57.43
C GLN A 312 0.06 3.57 -56.15
N ILE A 313 1.08 4.44 -56.03
CA ILE A 313 1.95 4.55 -54.84
C ILE A 313 1.11 4.93 -53.61
N VAL A 314 0.27 5.97 -53.71
CA VAL A 314 -0.59 6.42 -52.60
C VAL A 314 -1.57 5.32 -52.17
N ASN A 315 -2.15 4.59 -53.12
CA ASN A 315 -3.04 3.47 -52.80
C ASN A 315 -2.29 2.32 -52.11
N VAL A 316 -1.08 1.99 -52.55
CA VAL A 316 -0.25 0.95 -51.91
C VAL A 316 0.19 1.39 -50.50
N ASP A 317 0.56 2.65 -50.31
CA ASP A 317 0.90 3.18 -48.98
C ASP A 317 -0.29 3.12 -48.01
N ASN A 318 -1.50 3.44 -48.48
CA ASN A 318 -2.72 3.28 -47.70
C ASN A 318 -2.96 1.81 -47.31
N GLN A 319 -2.76 0.87 -48.23
CA GLN A 319 -2.86 -0.57 -47.94
C GLN A 319 -1.79 -1.04 -46.95
N LEU A 320 -0.55 -0.53 -47.05
CA LEU A 320 0.54 -0.84 -46.13
C LEU A 320 0.25 -0.30 -44.72
N ASN A 321 -0.29 0.91 -44.61
CA ASN A 321 -0.70 1.48 -43.34
C ASN A 321 -1.83 0.66 -42.69
N GLU A 322 -2.87 0.27 -43.45
CA GLU A 322 -3.94 -0.59 -42.94
C GLU A 322 -3.42 -1.94 -42.45
N LEU A 323 -2.50 -2.56 -43.20
CA LEU A 323 -1.84 -3.81 -42.81
C LEU A 323 -0.97 -3.65 -41.56
N THR A 324 -0.33 -2.49 -41.39
CA THR A 324 0.49 -2.17 -40.20
C THR A 324 -0.38 -2.06 -38.95
N PHE A 325 -1.55 -1.41 -39.05
CA PHE A 325 -2.53 -1.38 -37.95
C PHE A 325 -3.04 -2.78 -37.59
N ARG A 326 -3.39 -3.60 -38.58
CA ARG A 326 -3.78 -5.01 -38.34
C ARG A 326 -2.65 -5.84 -37.73
N GLU A 327 -1.39 -5.54 -38.06
CA GLU A 327 -0.23 -6.21 -37.45
C GLU A 327 -0.15 -5.92 -35.96
N ALA A 328 -0.35 -4.65 -35.57
CA ALA A 328 -0.38 -4.25 -34.16
C ALA A 328 -1.48 -5.01 -33.38
N GLU A 329 -2.70 -5.07 -33.92
CA GLU A 329 -3.82 -5.79 -33.30
C GLU A 329 -3.56 -7.31 -33.18
N ILE A 330 -3.09 -7.94 -34.26
CA ILE A 330 -2.84 -9.39 -34.29
C ILE A 330 -1.63 -9.74 -33.39
N SER A 331 -0.63 -8.86 -33.27
CA SER A 331 0.55 -9.09 -32.42
C SER A 331 0.24 -9.18 -30.92
N GLN A 332 -0.87 -8.60 -30.47
CA GLN A 332 -1.34 -8.73 -29.09
C GLN A 332 -1.99 -10.09 -28.81
N LEU A 333 -2.53 -10.74 -29.84
CA LEU A 333 -3.35 -11.95 -29.71
C LEU A 333 -2.61 -13.22 -30.17
N TYR A 334 -1.63 -13.09 -31.08
CA TYR A 334 -0.98 -14.22 -31.74
C TYR A 334 0.54 -14.05 -31.85
N LYS A 335 1.28 -15.15 -31.67
CA LYS A 335 2.72 -15.20 -31.93
C LYS A 335 3.02 -15.25 -33.44
N LYS A 336 4.25 -14.88 -33.82
CA LYS A 336 4.70 -14.70 -35.23
C LYS A 336 4.59 -15.95 -36.11
N ASP A 337 4.53 -17.12 -35.50
CA ASP A 337 4.39 -18.45 -36.08
C ASP A 337 2.94 -18.83 -36.41
N HIS A 338 1.95 -18.09 -35.88
CA HIS A 338 0.54 -18.36 -36.12
C HIS A 338 0.14 -18.10 -37.59
N PRO A 339 -0.67 -18.97 -38.22
CA PRO A 339 -1.00 -18.86 -39.65
C PRO A 339 -1.64 -17.52 -40.06
N THR A 340 -2.43 -16.87 -39.19
CA THR A 340 -2.98 -15.53 -39.47
C THR A 340 -1.93 -14.41 -39.46
N TYR A 341 -0.93 -14.49 -38.57
CA TYR A 341 0.18 -13.54 -38.52
C TYR A 341 1.07 -13.69 -39.76
N ARG A 342 1.36 -14.94 -40.16
CA ARG A 342 2.14 -15.22 -41.38
C ARG A 342 1.45 -14.72 -42.65
N ALA A 343 0.15 -14.96 -42.78
CA ALA A 343 -0.62 -14.48 -43.93
C ALA A 343 -0.65 -12.94 -44.03
N LEU A 344 -0.63 -12.24 -42.89
CA LEU A 344 -0.56 -10.79 -42.83
C LEU A 344 0.84 -10.27 -43.25
N LEU A 345 1.91 -10.86 -42.72
CA LEU A 345 3.28 -10.52 -43.10
C LEU A 345 3.53 -10.72 -44.60
N GLU A 346 3.02 -11.81 -45.16
CA GLU A 346 3.13 -12.13 -46.57
C GLU A 346 2.39 -11.10 -47.43
N LYS A 347 1.16 -10.72 -47.04
CA LYS A 347 0.44 -9.61 -47.69
C LYS A 347 1.22 -8.30 -47.63
N ARG A 348 1.83 -7.96 -46.49
CA ARG A 348 2.63 -6.74 -46.32
C ARG A 348 3.89 -6.75 -47.20
N GLN A 349 4.58 -7.89 -47.30
CA GLN A 349 5.71 -8.06 -48.20
C GLN A 349 5.31 -7.90 -49.67
N THR A 350 4.20 -8.50 -50.09
CA THR A 350 3.73 -8.37 -51.48
C THR A 350 3.32 -6.94 -51.84
N ALA A 351 2.72 -6.18 -50.91
CA ALA A 351 2.40 -4.78 -51.10
C ALA A 351 3.67 -3.91 -51.17
N GLY A 352 4.65 -4.13 -50.27
CA GLY A 352 5.92 -3.40 -50.27
C GLY A 352 6.84 -3.72 -51.46
N ALA A 353 6.72 -4.90 -52.06
CA ALA A 353 7.44 -5.24 -53.28
C ALA A 353 6.93 -4.46 -54.51
N ARG A 354 5.63 -4.11 -54.53
CA ARG A 354 5.00 -3.34 -55.61
C ARG A 354 5.37 -1.85 -55.61
N THR A 355 5.83 -1.30 -54.50
CA THR A 355 6.36 0.08 -54.41
C THR A 355 7.81 0.20 -54.86
N GLN A 356 8.56 -0.91 -54.98
CA GLN A 356 10.00 -0.91 -55.31
C GLN A 356 10.32 -1.28 -56.77
N THR A 357 9.32 -1.62 -57.58
CA THR A 357 9.48 -1.94 -59.01
C THR A 357 8.85 -0.85 -59.86
N PRO A 358 9.61 0.20 -60.23
CA PRO A 358 9.21 1.10 -61.30
C PRO A 358 9.51 0.41 -62.65
N GLU A 359 8.49 0.13 -63.45
CA GLU A 359 8.66 -0.05 -64.90
C GLU A 359 8.78 1.32 -65.57
#